data_AF-A0A3D3W257-F1
#
_entry.id   AF-A0A3D3W257-F1
#
_cell.length_a   1.000
_cell.length_b   1.000
_cell.length_c   1.000
_cell.angle_alpha   90.00
_cell.angle_beta   90.00
_cell.angle_gamma   90.00
#
_symmetry.space_group_name_H-M   'P 1'
#
loop_
_entity.id
_entity.type
_entity.pdbx_description
1 polymer ?
#
loop_
_entity_poly.entity_id
_entity_poly.type
_entity_poly.pdbx_seq_one_letter_code
_entity_poly.pdbx_strand_id
1 'polypeptide(L)'
;DYVTGKRFFAHNGADPGEHDPVVMYWFEVVRAKGQGPKIVPHRIVAGTGTGVGTQFEMMDMNRDGRPDIVLSNKKGVNVLIQKTATQR
;
A
#
# COMPACT_ATOMS: atom_id res chain seq x y z
N ASP A 1 -4.24 5.25 10.50
CA ASP A 1 -3.21 5.43 9.45
C ASP A 1 -3.82 5.35 8.08
N TYR A 2 -3.02 5.59 7.03
CA TYR A 2 -3.48 5.57 5.66
C TYR A 2 -2.62 4.65 4.80
N VAL A 3 -3.24 3.85 3.95
CA VAL A 3 -2.54 3.06 2.93
C VAL A 3 -2.96 3.59 1.57
N THR A 4 -1.99 3.77 0.67
CA THR A 4 -2.27 4.20 -0.70
C THR A 4 -1.10 3.82 -1.62
N GLY A 5 -1.30 3.98 -2.91
CA GLY A 5 -0.25 3.79 -3.89
C GLY A 5 -0.67 4.19 -5.29
N LYS A 6 0.24 4.02 -6.23
CA LYS A 6 -0.03 4.26 -7.65
C LYS A 6 -0.99 3.19 -8.18
N ARG A 7 -2.03 3.60 -8.90
CA ARG A 7 -2.88 2.69 -9.68
C ARG A 7 -2.08 2.23 -10.89
N PHE A 8 -1.86 0.93 -11.02
CA PHE A 8 -1.12 0.39 -12.16
C PHE A 8 -1.93 0.50 -13.45
N PHE A 9 -1.36 1.16 -14.46
CA PHE A 9 -1.90 1.21 -15.81
C PHE A 9 -3.32 1.76 -15.85
N ALA A 10 -3.53 2.92 -15.22
CA ALA A 10 -4.86 3.45 -14.95
C ALA A 10 -5.63 3.69 -16.26
N HIS A 11 -5.03 4.42 -17.20
CA HIS A 11 -5.59 4.67 -18.54
C HIS A 11 -4.74 4.09 -19.68
N ASN A 12 -4.25 2.86 -19.50
CA ASN A 12 -3.60 2.09 -20.57
C ASN A 12 -2.33 2.70 -21.18
N GLY A 13 -1.51 3.43 -20.43
CA GLY A 13 -0.29 4.06 -20.99
C GLY A 13 -0.39 5.56 -21.19
N ALA A 14 -1.60 6.13 -21.15
CA ALA A 14 -1.84 7.52 -21.53
C ALA A 14 -1.59 8.53 -20.40
N ASP A 15 -1.49 8.09 -19.15
CA ASP A 15 -1.33 8.99 -18.01
C ASP A 15 0.10 9.54 -17.91
N PRO A 16 0.27 10.82 -17.55
CA PRO A 16 1.56 11.34 -17.12
C PRO A 16 2.15 10.48 -16.00
N GLY A 17 3.41 10.09 -16.15
CA GLY A 17 4.10 9.24 -15.19
C GLY A 17 3.60 7.79 -15.16
N GLU A 18 2.83 7.31 -16.15
CA GLU A 18 2.35 5.92 -16.20
C GLU A 18 3.49 4.89 -16.12
N HIS A 19 4.61 5.16 -16.79
CA HIS A 19 5.78 4.28 -16.77
C HIS A 19 6.73 4.52 -15.57
N ASP A 20 6.43 5.49 -14.70
CA ASP A 20 7.20 5.70 -13.48
C ASP A 20 7.08 4.51 -12.53
N PRO A 21 8.05 4.32 -11.61
CA PRO A 21 7.99 3.26 -10.62
C PRO A 21 6.66 3.20 -9.88
N VAL A 22 6.06 2.01 -9.85
CA VAL A 22 4.83 1.76 -9.11
C VAL A 22 5.19 1.55 -7.64
N VAL A 23 4.75 2.48 -6.80
CA VAL A 23 5.03 2.49 -5.37
C VAL A 23 3.75 2.50 -4.55
N MET A 24 3.83 1.88 -3.37
CA MET A 24 2.78 1.85 -2.35
C MET A 24 3.38 2.24 -1.00
N TYR A 25 2.59 2.92 -0.19
CA TYR A 25 2.98 3.43 1.12
C TYR A 25 1.88 3.22 2.15
N TRP A 26 2.33 2.96 3.38
CA TRP A 26 1.57 3.15 4.59
C TRP A 26 2.08 4.43 5.26
N PHE A 27 1.17 5.33 5.61
CA PHE A 27 1.46 6.57 6.31
C PHE A 27 0.96 6.46 7.74
N GLU A 28 1.90 6.32 8.67
CA GLU A 28 1.64 6.31 10.10
C GLU A 28 1.35 7.74 10.57
N VAL A 29 0.25 7.91 11.31
CA VAL A 29 -0.18 9.22 11.81
C VAL A 29 0.09 9.31 13.31
N VAL A 30 1.26 9.85 13.64
CA VAL A 30 1.68 10.05 15.03
C VAL A 30 1.04 11.31 15.58
N ARG A 31 0.21 11.15 16.63
CA ARG A 31 -0.51 12.25 17.29
C ARG A 31 0.04 12.48 18.69
N ALA A 32 0.25 13.75 19.03
CA ALA A 32 0.62 14.17 20.38
C ALA A 32 -0.26 15.34 20.82
N LYS A 33 -0.60 15.38 22.12
CA LYS A 33 -1.48 16.42 22.67
C LYS A 33 -0.85 17.81 22.46
N GLY A 34 -1.63 18.74 21.93
CA GLY A 34 -1.21 20.12 21.68
C GLY A 34 -0.24 20.30 20.51
N GLN A 35 0.00 19.26 19.70
CA GLN A 35 0.85 19.32 18.52
C GLN A 35 0.07 18.91 17.27
N GLY A 36 0.49 19.43 16.11
CA GLY A 36 0.03 18.92 14.82
C GLY A 36 0.45 17.45 14.62
N PRO A 37 -0.31 16.66 13.85
CA PRO A 37 0.05 15.28 13.57
C PRO A 37 1.35 15.22 12.76
N LYS A 38 2.22 14.25 13.06
CA LYS A 38 3.37 13.88 12.23
C LYS A 38 2.98 12.72 11.33
N ILE A 39 3.36 12.80 10.06
CA ILE A 39 3.10 11.75 9.07
C ILE A 39 4.41 11.05 8.74
N VAL A 40 4.53 9.78 9.11
CA VAL A 40 5.72 8.97 8.86
C VAL A 40 5.45 8.01 7.70
N PRO A 41 6.16 8.13 6.57
CA PRO A 41 5.97 7.26 5.42
C PRO A 41 6.73 5.93 5.58
N HIS A 42 6.02 4.83 5.39
CA HIS A 42 6.56 3.46 5.37
C HIS A 42 6.30 2.85 3.98
N ARG A 43 7.37 2.55 3.24
CA ARG A 43 7.24 1.98 1.89
C ARG A 43 6.81 0.50 1.97
N ILE A 44 5.75 0.15 1.24
CA ILE A 44 5.27 -1.23 1.12
C ILE A 44 6.00 -1.87 -0.06
N VAL A 45 7.16 -2.46 0.21
CA VAL A 45 8.04 -3.02 -0.84
C VAL A 45 7.34 -4.12 -1.66
N ALA A 46 6.54 -4.96 -0.99
CA ALA A 46 5.78 -6.03 -1.63
C ALA A 46 4.76 -5.54 -2.68
N GLY A 47 4.34 -4.27 -2.61
CA GLY A 47 3.45 -3.64 -3.59
C GLY A 47 4.15 -3.04 -4.81
N THR A 48 5.48 -3.14 -4.88
CA THR A 48 6.24 -2.60 -6.01
C THR A 48 5.90 -3.36 -7.29
N GLY A 49 5.53 -2.63 -8.35
CA GLY A 49 5.20 -3.20 -9.67
C GLY A 49 3.78 -3.73 -9.81
N THR A 50 3.06 -3.99 -8.72
CA THR A 50 1.62 -4.30 -8.73
C THR A 50 0.81 -3.03 -8.55
N GLY A 51 1.10 -2.22 -7.53
CA GLY A 51 0.33 -1.01 -7.20
C GLY A 51 -1.07 -1.32 -6.69
N VAL A 52 -1.92 -0.30 -6.58
CA VAL A 52 -3.34 -0.46 -6.19
C VAL A 52 -4.24 -0.58 -7.42
N GLY A 53 -5.51 -0.93 -7.18
CA GLY A 53 -6.59 -0.83 -8.17
C GLY A 53 -7.37 0.47 -8.06
N THR A 54 -8.59 0.49 -8.61
CA THR A 54 -9.59 1.53 -8.26
C THR A 54 -10.12 1.35 -6.84
N GLN A 55 -9.97 0.14 -6.29
CA GLN A 55 -10.33 -0.24 -4.93
C GLN A 55 -9.32 -1.30 -4.43
N PHE A 56 -9.18 -1.38 -3.13
CA PHE A 56 -8.49 -2.44 -2.41
C PHE A 56 -9.06 -2.51 -1.00
N GLU A 57 -8.87 -3.64 -0.33
CA GLU A 57 -9.35 -3.88 1.02
C GLU A 57 -8.19 -4.24 1.95
N MET A 58 -8.39 -4.01 3.25
CA MET A 58 -7.47 -4.46 4.28
C MET A 58 -8.18 -5.40 5.24
N MET A 59 -7.66 -6.62 5.34
CA MET A 59 -8.23 -7.67 6.19
C MET A 59 -7.13 -8.64 6.59
N ASP A 60 -7.22 -9.20 7.79
CA ASP A 60 -6.36 -10.30 8.22
C ASP A 60 -6.76 -11.59 7.47
N MET A 61 -6.07 -11.86 6.34
CA MET A 61 -6.41 -12.96 5.43
C MET A 61 -5.82 -14.29 5.90
N ASN A 62 -4.70 -14.24 6.63
CA ASN A 62 -3.99 -15.42 7.13
C ASN A 62 -4.30 -15.75 8.61
N ARG A 63 -5.12 -14.92 9.28
CA ARG A 63 -5.55 -15.06 10.68
C ARG A 63 -4.41 -14.93 11.69
N ASP A 64 -3.43 -14.07 11.42
CA ASP A 64 -2.28 -13.85 12.30
C ASP A 64 -2.41 -12.60 13.20
N GLY A 65 -3.56 -11.94 13.15
CA GLY A 65 -3.90 -10.75 13.91
C GLY A 65 -3.38 -9.45 13.31
N ARG A 66 -2.81 -9.46 12.09
CA ARG A 66 -2.32 -8.28 11.38
C ARG A 66 -3.14 -8.04 10.10
N PRO A 67 -3.35 -6.78 9.71
CA PRO A 67 -4.04 -6.49 8.46
C PRO A 67 -3.15 -6.80 7.26
N ASP A 68 -3.67 -7.57 6.31
CA ASP A 68 -3.09 -7.75 4.97
C ASP A 68 -3.76 -6.82 3.97
N ILE A 69 -3.17 -6.66 2.78
CA ILE A 69 -3.77 -5.86 1.69
C ILE A 69 -4.25 -6.79 0.58
N VAL A 70 -5.54 -6.73 0.26
CA VAL A 70 -6.16 -7.47 -0.84
C VAL A 70 -6.52 -6.51 -1.96
N LEU A 71 -5.99 -6.73 -3.15
CA LEU A 71 -6.13 -5.79 -4.26
C LEU A 71 -6.23 -6.49 -5.62
N SER A 72 -6.84 -5.81 -6.57
CA SER A 72 -6.93 -6.27 -7.96
C SER A 72 -6.72 -5.11 -8.93
N ASN A 73 -5.93 -5.35 -9.97
CA ASN A 73 -5.73 -4.41 -11.08
C ASN A 73 -5.26 -5.17 -12.33
N LYS A 74 -4.71 -4.46 -13.33
CA LYS A 74 -4.24 -5.07 -14.59
C LYS A 74 -3.03 -6.01 -14.44
N LYS A 75 -2.41 -6.10 -13.25
CA LYS A 75 -1.45 -7.16 -12.88
C LYS A 75 -2.10 -8.40 -12.25
N GLY A 76 -3.43 -8.44 -12.14
CA GLY A 76 -4.18 -9.53 -11.53
C GLY A 76 -4.59 -9.26 -10.08
N VAL A 77 -5.01 -10.32 -9.39
CA VAL A 77 -5.41 -10.31 -7.98
C VAL A 77 -4.20 -10.63 -7.12
N ASN A 78 -3.92 -9.80 -6.12
CA ASN A 78 -2.78 -9.94 -5.23
C ASN A 78 -3.23 -9.82 -3.76
N VAL A 79 -2.58 -10.59 -2.89
CA VAL A 79 -2.67 -10.46 -1.43
C VAL A 79 -1.28 -10.17 -0.90
N LEU A 80 -1.08 -9.00 -0.28
CA LEU A 80 0.18 -8.62 0.33
C LEU A 80 0.12 -8.92 1.82
N ILE A 81 0.86 -9.95 2.25
CA ILE A 81 0.84 -10.44 3.63
C ILE A 81 1.75 -9.59 4.51
N GLN A 82 1.22 -9.02 5.60
CA GLN A 82 2.01 -8.31 6.58
C GLN A 82 2.79 -9.32 7.44
N LYS A 83 4.11 -9.18 7.47
CA LYS A 83 4.98 -10.00 8.31
C LYS A 83 5.46 -9.19 9.51
N THR A 84 5.63 -9.85 10.65
CA THR A 84 6.41 -9.27 11.75
C THR A 84 7.80 -8.94 11.23
N ALA A 85 8.35 -7.79 11.66
CA ALA A 85 9.76 -7.51 11.41
C ALA A 85 10.57 -8.67 11.99
N THR A 86 11.22 -9.45 11.12
CA THR A 86 12.21 -10.43 11.57
C THR A 86 13.27 -9.63 12.32
N GLN A 87 13.42 -9.87 13.62
CA GLN A 87 14.57 -9.36 14.36
C GLN A 87 15.82 -9.85 13.62
N ARG A 88 16.62 -8.90 13.11
CA ARG A 88 17.95 -9.19 12.59
C ARG A 88 18.93 -9.24 13.73
#